data_AF-A0A812LHU6-F1
#
_entry.id   AF-A0A812LHU6-F1
#
_cell.length_a   1.000
_cell.length_b   1.000
_cell.length_c   1.000
_cell.angle_alpha   90.00
_cell.angle_beta   90.00
_cell.angle_gamma   90.00
#
_symmetry.space_group_name_H-M   'P 1'
#
loop_
_entity.id
_entity.type
_entity.pdbx_description
1 polymer ?
#
loop_
_entity_poly.entity_id
_entity_poly.type
_entity_poly.pdbx_seq_one_letter_code
_entity_poly.pdbx_strand_id
1 'polypeptide(L)'
;MTTPPKVLELKRKLAIAKAEILVKKLSCSEKARHNALPDHMKKVLESKNLSLFEALLKEHAYWDMGVVQLMEQGVDLVGFQDTPSCYPQKIAPATMSRDEFLDSAEWRRRALTTPGARAPDAGQLAHLEQTCKEEVDLGFMLGPYTEDQVSRLFGHTRWSCIRRFVLEQKPGKLRPIDDAKEALVNSASTSTMRLELEDADYLSAMALEVARRILADPSKPGAVPWVARCLDLTKAYKQMCVSERDLPVSVVFFLDGQGKPRYYVSHSLLFGCTSSVFAFNRVSKAISFLLNQMLLVPSSVFYETVPLCTNNTSESATWAHNPPTLDLLGWGHARVGKDAKGVPFAASFEVLGMSMQLDGVHRGRLTLQNKAGRIEQLVALFQGFLDRGAITVHEAQVAHGLLNFSAGYVNGRALRLTCQELLRLTKASSPASSKAIRSFCVNSIEALRALSPRVLSVWDSRAPIHIFTDGAWEQRRAGIGAVIFDTASGKSWTYEGLVPEPLILRWEAEVGTQLICQIELYAVVCLRWALASTFDHRPWDVCHRQGETDYQLTKAYTRGLFSSDCVAHQLRTRGN
;
A
#
# COMPACT_ATOMS: atom_id res chain seq x y z
N MET A 1 -24.90 7.68 8.37
CA MET A 1 -25.23 8.75 7.40
C MET A 1 -26.64 9.26 7.59
N THR A 2 -27.66 8.40 7.67
CA THR A 2 -29.06 8.77 7.96
C THR A 2 -29.36 8.92 9.46
N THR A 3 -28.67 8.14 10.29
CA THR A 3 -28.85 8.15 11.74
C THR A 3 -28.35 9.47 12.37
N PRO A 4 -29.15 10.15 13.21
CA PRO A 4 -28.71 11.31 13.97
C PRO A 4 -27.46 10.99 14.83
N PRO A 5 -26.54 11.96 15.02
CA PRO A 5 -25.28 11.71 15.74
C PRO A 5 -25.48 11.14 17.14
N LYS A 6 -26.47 11.64 17.89
CA LYS A 6 -26.77 11.13 19.24
C LYS A 6 -27.27 9.69 19.24
N VAL A 7 -28.12 9.33 18.28
CA VAL A 7 -28.62 7.96 18.14
C VAL A 7 -27.48 7.02 17.73
N LEU A 8 -26.58 7.47 16.86
CA LEU A 8 -25.40 6.72 16.45
C LEU A 8 -24.46 6.47 17.64
N GLU A 9 -24.22 7.48 18.46
CA GLU A 9 -23.43 7.38 19.69
C GLU A 9 -24.05 6.38 20.68
N LEU A 10 -25.37 6.44 20.91
CA LEU A 10 -26.06 5.48 21.78
C LEU A 10 -25.96 4.05 21.25
N LYS A 11 -26.10 3.84 19.94
CA LYS A 11 -25.93 2.51 19.32
C LYS A 11 -24.52 1.96 19.55
N ARG A 12 -23.49 2.79 19.40
CA ARG A 12 -22.09 2.42 19.66
C ARG A 12 -21.87 2.06 21.12
N LYS A 13 -22.31 2.93 22.05
CA LYS A 13 -22.24 2.67 23.50
C LYS A 13 -22.94 1.37 23.89
N LEU A 14 -24.12 1.12 23.31
CA LEU A 14 -24.87 -0.12 23.53
C LEU A 14 -24.11 -1.34 23.02
N ALA A 15 -23.51 -1.27 21.83
CA ALA A 15 -22.71 -2.37 21.27
C ALA A 15 -21.49 -2.70 22.16
N ILE A 16 -20.79 -1.68 22.65
CA ILE A 16 -19.67 -1.86 23.59
C ILE A 16 -20.15 -2.45 24.92
N ALA A 17 -21.21 -1.91 25.52
CA ALA A 17 -21.76 -2.43 26.78
C ALA A 17 -22.23 -3.89 26.65
N LYS A 18 -22.83 -4.26 25.51
CA LYS A 18 -23.18 -5.66 25.21
C LYS A 18 -21.94 -6.55 25.16
N ALA A 19 -20.87 -6.11 24.48
CA ALA A 19 -19.62 -6.85 24.43
C ALA A 19 -18.98 -7.01 25.82
N GLU A 20 -18.99 -5.96 26.66
CA GLU A 20 -18.51 -6.03 28.05
C GLU A 20 -19.32 -7.04 28.89
N ILE A 21 -20.63 -7.10 28.71
CA ILE A 21 -21.49 -8.10 29.36
C ILE A 21 -21.13 -9.50 28.85
N LEU A 22 -20.92 -9.67 27.54
CA LEU A 22 -20.51 -10.94 26.95
C LEU A 22 -19.17 -11.42 27.51
N VAL A 23 -18.17 -10.54 27.66
CA VAL A 23 -16.88 -10.88 28.31
C VAL A 23 -17.12 -11.51 29.69
N LYS A 24 -17.97 -10.90 30.52
CA LYS A 24 -18.28 -11.43 31.85
C LYS A 24 -18.98 -12.79 31.78
N LYS A 25 -19.99 -12.92 30.91
CA LYS A 25 -20.74 -14.18 30.70
C LYS A 25 -19.87 -15.31 30.18
N LEU A 26 -18.91 -15.00 29.31
CA LEU A 26 -18.04 -15.98 28.66
C LEU A 26 -16.78 -16.27 29.46
N SER A 27 -16.54 -15.62 30.60
CA SER A 27 -15.30 -15.73 31.37
C SER A 27 -14.91 -17.16 31.76
N CYS A 28 -15.86 -18.02 32.12
CA CYS A 28 -15.60 -19.44 32.39
C CYS A 28 -15.20 -20.22 31.13
N SER A 29 -15.90 -19.99 30.01
CA SER A 29 -15.58 -20.58 28.71
C SER A 29 -14.21 -20.11 28.23
N GLU A 30 -13.89 -18.82 28.41
CA GLU A 30 -12.60 -18.25 28.04
C GLU A 30 -11.47 -18.91 28.81
N LYS A 31 -11.60 -19.02 30.15
CA LYS A 31 -10.61 -19.71 30.98
C LYS A 31 -10.43 -21.17 30.56
N ALA A 32 -11.53 -21.90 30.31
CA ALA A 32 -11.45 -23.28 29.86
C ALA A 32 -10.73 -23.40 28.51
N ARG A 33 -11.00 -22.49 27.58
CA ARG A 33 -10.36 -22.42 26.27
C ARG A 33 -8.86 -22.12 26.38
N HIS A 34 -8.47 -21.12 27.17
CA HIS A 34 -7.06 -20.81 27.41
C HIS A 34 -6.30 -21.94 28.11
N ASN A 35 -6.95 -22.65 29.03
CA ASN A 35 -6.34 -23.80 29.69
C ASN A 35 -6.09 -24.98 28.73
N ALA A 36 -6.94 -25.11 27.71
CA ALA A 36 -6.82 -26.14 26.67
C ALA A 36 -5.82 -25.80 25.55
N LEU A 37 -5.33 -24.56 25.48
CA LEU A 37 -4.30 -24.18 24.52
C LEU A 37 -3.00 -24.95 24.79
N PRO A 38 -2.22 -25.30 23.75
CA PRO A 38 -0.84 -25.74 23.92
C PRO A 38 -0.01 -24.72 24.70
N ASP A 39 0.96 -25.19 25.49
CA ASP A 39 1.73 -24.33 26.40
C ASP A 39 2.45 -23.18 25.69
N HIS A 40 2.96 -23.41 24.47
CA HIS A 40 3.65 -22.37 23.69
C HIS A 40 2.72 -21.23 23.27
N MET A 41 1.42 -21.49 23.13
CA MET A 41 0.41 -20.52 22.69
C MET A 41 -0.14 -19.68 23.84
N LYS A 42 -0.19 -20.25 25.05
CA LYS A 42 -0.81 -19.61 26.24
C LYS A 42 -0.28 -18.19 26.46
N LYS A 43 1.04 -18.00 26.39
CA LYS A 43 1.63 -16.68 26.63
C LYS A 43 1.37 -15.68 25.50
N VAL A 44 1.43 -16.13 24.24
CA VAL A 44 1.17 -15.29 23.06
C VAL A 44 -0.28 -14.80 23.04
N LEU A 45 -1.21 -15.69 23.38
CA LEU A 45 -2.65 -15.43 23.31
C LEU A 45 -3.24 -14.96 24.64
N GLU A 46 -2.48 -14.85 25.73
CA GLU A 46 -2.94 -14.51 27.09
C GLU A 46 -3.93 -13.33 27.14
N SER A 47 -3.70 -12.33 26.30
CA SER A 47 -4.53 -11.12 26.23
C SER A 47 -5.82 -11.27 25.42
N LYS A 48 -5.94 -12.31 24.58
CA LYS A 48 -6.99 -12.47 23.57
C LYS A 48 -8.26 -13.07 24.19
N ASN A 49 -9.40 -12.45 23.90
CA ASN A 49 -10.71 -12.98 24.28
C ASN A 49 -11.31 -13.77 23.11
N LEU A 50 -10.91 -15.03 22.97
CA LEU A 50 -11.24 -15.92 21.85
C LEU A 50 -12.74 -16.27 21.80
N SER A 51 -13.36 -16.51 22.95
CA SER A 51 -14.80 -16.79 23.06
C SER A 51 -15.62 -15.55 22.71
N LEU A 52 -15.16 -14.36 23.10
CA LEU A 52 -15.82 -13.10 22.70
C LEU A 52 -15.70 -12.91 21.18
N PHE A 53 -14.51 -13.11 20.63
CA PHE A 53 -14.26 -12.98 19.20
C PHE A 53 -15.19 -13.91 18.40
N GLU A 54 -15.27 -15.18 18.77
CA GLU A 54 -16.19 -16.14 18.15
C GLU A 54 -17.66 -15.74 18.31
N ALA A 55 -18.08 -15.34 19.52
CA ALA A 55 -19.47 -14.96 19.79
C ALA A 55 -19.92 -13.76 18.95
N LEU A 56 -19.08 -12.72 18.85
CA LEU A 56 -19.37 -11.53 18.06
C LEU A 56 -19.39 -11.83 16.56
N LEU A 57 -18.47 -12.65 16.06
CA LEU A 57 -18.47 -13.06 14.66
C LEU A 57 -19.73 -13.85 14.30
N LYS A 58 -20.18 -14.75 15.18
CA LYS A 58 -21.43 -15.49 15.01
C LYS A 58 -22.65 -14.58 15.07
N GLU A 59 -22.72 -13.67 16.04
CA GLU A 59 -23.82 -12.70 16.19
C GLU A 59 -24.01 -11.86 14.93
N HIS A 60 -22.91 -11.45 14.30
CA HIS A 60 -22.92 -10.64 13.09
C HIS A 60 -22.85 -11.44 11.78
N ALA A 61 -22.98 -12.77 11.84
CA ALA A 61 -22.93 -13.67 10.69
C ALA A 61 -21.69 -13.45 9.78
N TYR A 62 -20.51 -13.35 10.39
CA TYR A 62 -19.26 -13.27 9.65
C TYR A 62 -19.03 -14.55 8.84
N TRP A 63 -18.66 -14.39 7.57
CA TRP A 63 -18.63 -15.48 6.60
C TRP A 63 -17.44 -16.43 6.75
N ASP A 64 -16.30 -15.97 7.28
CA ASP A 64 -15.10 -16.79 7.46
C ASP A 64 -14.92 -17.13 8.95
N MET A 65 -15.68 -18.10 9.44
CA MET A 65 -15.55 -18.56 10.83
C MET A 65 -14.28 -19.38 11.09
N GLY A 66 -13.55 -19.79 10.04
CA GLY A 66 -12.27 -20.49 10.17
C GLY A 66 -11.18 -19.66 10.85
N VAL A 67 -11.35 -18.33 10.91
CA VAL A 67 -10.44 -17.44 11.67
C VAL A 67 -10.39 -17.74 13.16
N VAL A 68 -11.45 -18.32 13.75
CA VAL A 68 -11.45 -18.72 15.16
C VAL A 68 -10.51 -19.91 15.36
N GLN A 69 -10.61 -20.91 14.47
CA GLN A 69 -9.72 -22.09 14.48
C GLN A 69 -8.27 -21.69 14.24
N LEU A 70 -7.99 -20.74 13.34
CA LEU A 70 -6.64 -20.20 13.13
C LEU A 70 -6.03 -19.62 14.41
N MET A 71 -6.84 -18.96 15.24
CA MET A 71 -6.37 -18.41 16.52
C MET A 71 -6.15 -19.50 17.57
N GLU A 72 -6.99 -20.54 17.58
CA GLU A 72 -6.96 -21.61 18.59
C GLU A 72 -5.90 -22.69 18.32
N GLN A 73 -5.65 -23.02 17.05
CA GLN A 73 -4.74 -24.09 16.64
C GLN A 73 -3.36 -23.57 16.24
N GLY A 74 -3.26 -22.26 16.00
CA GLY A 74 -2.09 -21.65 15.38
C GLY A 74 -2.05 -21.89 13.87
N VAL A 75 -1.07 -21.28 13.23
CA VAL A 75 -0.94 -21.28 11.78
C VAL A 75 0.19 -22.21 11.35
N ASP A 76 -0.13 -23.13 10.44
CA ASP A 76 0.86 -23.91 9.70
C ASP A 76 1.66 -22.98 8.77
N LEU A 77 2.98 -22.97 8.93
CA LEU A 77 3.91 -22.19 8.13
C LEU A 77 4.20 -22.84 6.77
N VAL A 78 4.17 -24.18 6.69
CA VAL A 78 4.39 -24.98 5.47
C VAL A 78 3.23 -25.94 5.21
N GLY A 79 3.06 -26.37 3.96
CA GLY A 79 1.95 -27.21 3.53
C GLY A 79 0.83 -26.39 2.87
N PHE A 80 -0.40 -26.89 2.97
CA PHE A 80 -1.56 -26.28 2.30
C PHE A 80 -2.32 -25.38 3.26
N GLN A 81 -2.56 -24.15 2.84
CA GLN A 81 -3.45 -23.24 3.56
C GLN A 81 -4.91 -23.50 3.19
N ASP A 82 -5.80 -23.31 4.16
CA ASP A 82 -7.24 -23.32 3.93
C ASP A 82 -7.68 -22.33 2.84
N THR A 83 -8.73 -22.69 2.11
CA THR A 83 -9.38 -21.82 1.13
C THR A 83 -10.82 -21.53 1.58
N PRO A 84 -11.06 -20.46 2.35
CA PRO A 84 -12.43 -20.08 2.67
C PRO A 84 -13.16 -19.67 1.39
N SER A 85 -14.41 -20.11 1.24
CA SER A 85 -15.22 -19.90 0.02
C SER A 85 -15.47 -18.42 -0.31
N CYS A 86 -15.30 -17.52 0.65
CA CYS A 86 -15.47 -16.08 0.49
C CYS A 86 -14.29 -15.38 -0.19
N TYR A 87 -13.15 -16.06 -0.40
CA TYR A 87 -12.02 -15.49 -1.11
C TYR A 87 -11.96 -16.03 -2.55
N PRO A 88 -11.58 -15.21 -3.54
CA PRO A 88 -11.33 -15.71 -4.88
C PRO A 88 -10.23 -16.77 -4.84
N GLN A 89 -10.47 -17.91 -5.46
CA GLN A 89 -9.48 -18.97 -5.52
C GLN A 89 -8.29 -18.55 -6.41
N LYS A 90 -7.08 -18.71 -5.89
CA LYS A 90 -5.84 -18.57 -6.65
C LYS A 90 -4.79 -19.45 -6.01
N ILE A 91 -4.37 -20.48 -6.73
CA ILE A 91 -3.37 -21.42 -6.24
C ILE A 91 -1.99 -20.94 -6.66
N ALA A 92 -1.11 -20.71 -5.69
CA ALA A 92 0.33 -20.69 -5.90
C ALA A 92 0.92 -21.92 -5.20
N PRO A 93 1.22 -22.99 -5.96
CA PRO A 93 1.64 -24.26 -5.39
C PRO A 93 3.05 -24.16 -4.80
N ALA A 94 3.29 -24.92 -3.72
CA ALA A 94 4.63 -25.18 -3.22
C ALA A 94 5.49 -25.83 -4.30
N THR A 95 6.77 -25.48 -4.35
CA THR A 95 7.76 -26.08 -5.24
C THR A 95 8.56 -27.20 -4.56
N MET A 96 8.27 -27.46 -3.29
CA MET A 96 8.91 -28.47 -2.46
C MET A 96 7.89 -29.03 -1.47
N SER A 97 7.91 -30.33 -1.22
CA SER A 97 7.06 -30.95 -0.19
C SER A 97 7.58 -30.67 1.22
N ARG A 98 6.72 -30.89 2.23
CA ARG A 98 7.11 -30.77 3.63
C ARG A 98 8.25 -31.72 4.01
N ASP A 99 8.20 -32.96 3.52
CA ASP A 99 9.21 -33.96 3.86
C ASP A 99 10.55 -33.63 3.23
N GLU A 100 10.59 -33.29 1.94
CA GLU A 100 11.81 -32.81 1.28
C GLU A 100 12.41 -31.59 1.99
N PHE A 101 11.56 -30.66 2.42
CA PHE A 101 11.96 -29.48 3.19
C PHE A 101 12.63 -29.85 4.51
N LEU A 102 12.03 -30.76 5.29
CA LEU A 102 12.56 -31.20 6.58
C LEU A 102 13.81 -32.09 6.44
N ASP A 103 13.86 -32.95 5.42
CA ASP A 103 14.98 -33.88 5.20
C ASP A 103 16.25 -33.15 4.80
N SER A 104 16.11 -32.06 4.04
CA SER A 104 17.26 -31.23 3.67
C SER A 104 17.62 -30.17 4.73
N ALA A 105 16.88 -30.09 5.85
CA ALA A 105 17.00 -29.00 6.80
C ALA A 105 18.37 -28.95 7.48
N GLU A 106 18.91 -30.09 7.93
CA GLU A 106 20.22 -30.15 8.58
C GLU A 106 21.35 -29.62 7.70
N TRP A 107 21.38 -30.02 6.43
CA TRP A 107 22.35 -29.53 5.45
C TRP A 107 22.23 -28.03 5.21
N ARG A 108 20.99 -27.49 5.13
CA ARG A 108 20.77 -26.05 5.02
C ARG A 108 21.29 -25.30 6.24
N ARG A 109 21.02 -25.78 7.46
CA ARG A 109 21.53 -25.15 8.69
C ARG A 109 23.05 -25.07 8.67
N ARG A 110 23.72 -26.19 8.38
CA ARG A 110 25.20 -26.25 8.29
C ARG A 110 25.75 -25.26 7.26
N ALA A 111 25.13 -25.16 6.08
CA ALA A 111 25.52 -24.20 5.05
C ALA A 111 25.37 -22.75 5.52
N LEU A 112 24.32 -22.44 6.27
CA LEU A 112 24.03 -21.09 6.77
C LEU A 112 24.97 -20.64 7.90
N THR A 113 25.52 -21.59 8.67
CA THR A 113 26.40 -21.34 9.82
C THR A 113 27.88 -21.59 9.54
N THR A 114 28.26 -21.86 8.29
CA THR A 114 29.66 -22.08 7.90
C THR A 114 30.50 -20.80 8.08
N PRO A 115 31.78 -20.88 8.50
CA PRO A 115 32.67 -19.72 8.59
C PRO A 115 32.72 -18.90 7.29
N GLY A 116 32.58 -17.58 7.40
CA GLY A 116 32.42 -16.67 6.25
C GLY A 116 30.96 -16.33 5.92
N ALA A 117 30.00 -16.93 6.62
CA ALA A 117 28.60 -16.50 6.58
C ALA A 117 28.45 -15.02 6.98
N ARG A 118 27.49 -14.35 6.36
CA ARG A 118 27.20 -12.92 6.56
C ARG A 118 26.86 -12.63 8.02
N ALA A 119 27.82 -12.06 8.75
CA ALA A 119 27.62 -11.59 10.12
C ALA A 119 27.01 -10.18 10.13
N PRO A 120 26.12 -9.87 11.08
CA PRO A 120 25.65 -8.51 11.29
C PRO A 120 26.80 -7.62 11.77
N ASP A 121 26.77 -6.33 11.41
CA ASP A 121 27.66 -5.35 12.04
C ASP A 121 27.29 -5.15 13.53
N ALA A 122 28.15 -4.46 14.28
CA ALA A 122 27.95 -4.29 15.73
C ALA A 122 26.62 -3.61 16.10
N GLY A 123 26.16 -2.65 15.29
CA GLY A 123 24.91 -1.94 15.52
C GLY A 123 23.69 -2.81 15.21
N GLN A 124 23.76 -3.56 14.11
CA GLN A 124 22.75 -4.54 13.73
C GLN A 124 22.65 -5.66 14.77
N LEU A 125 23.78 -6.17 15.24
CA LEU A 125 23.83 -7.23 16.26
C LEU A 125 23.16 -6.77 17.56
N ALA A 126 23.53 -5.60 18.08
CA ALA A 126 22.92 -5.06 19.30
C ALA A 126 21.40 -4.90 19.14
N HIS A 127 20.93 -4.45 17.97
CA HIS A 127 19.51 -4.33 17.68
C HIS A 127 18.79 -5.69 17.63
N LEU A 128 19.42 -6.71 17.03
CA LEU A 128 18.89 -8.08 16.99
C LEU A 128 18.79 -8.68 18.39
N GLU A 129 19.84 -8.56 19.20
CA GLU A 129 19.87 -9.06 20.59
C GLU A 129 18.79 -8.39 21.43
N GLN A 130 18.67 -7.07 21.36
CA GLN A 130 17.64 -6.32 22.08
C GLN A 130 16.23 -6.74 21.62
N THR A 131 16.00 -6.86 20.32
CA THR A 131 14.67 -7.23 19.81
C THR A 131 14.30 -8.66 20.19
N CYS A 132 15.24 -9.61 20.09
CA CYS A 132 14.98 -10.98 20.52
C CYS A 132 14.74 -11.08 22.02
N LYS A 133 15.46 -10.30 22.85
CA LYS A 133 15.19 -10.21 24.29
C LYS A 133 13.76 -9.74 24.56
N GLU A 134 13.32 -8.67 23.90
CA GLU A 134 11.94 -8.17 24.02
C GLU A 134 10.91 -9.20 23.55
N GLU A 135 11.18 -9.94 22.46
CA GLU A 135 10.29 -11.00 21.98
C GLU A 135 10.22 -12.18 22.96
N VAL A 136 11.32 -12.53 23.64
CA VAL A 136 11.35 -13.55 24.70
C VAL A 136 10.58 -13.08 25.93
N ASP A 137 10.79 -11.85 26.39
CA ASP A 137 10.09 -11.29 27.56
C ASP A 137 8.57 -11.22 27.35
N LEU A 138 8.14 -11.00 26.10
CA LEU A 138 6.73 -11.03 25.69
C LEU A 138 6.18 -12.44 25.43
N GLY A 139 7.03 -13.47 25.48
CA GLY A 139 6.65 -14.86 25.21
C GLY A 139 6.39 -15.19 23.74
N PHE A 140 6.84 -14.34 22.82
CA PHE A 140 6.72 -14.53 21.37
C PHE A 140 7.71 -15.56 20.83
N MET A 141 8.79 -15.82 21.54
CA MET A 141 9.79 -16.84 21.22
C MET A 141 10.51 -17.34 22.47
N LEU A 142 11.23 -18.45 22.35
CA LEU A 142 12.11 -18.99 23.40
C LEU A 142 13.56 -19.05 22.92
N GLY A 143 14.50 -18.89 23.85
CA GLY A 143 15.94 -18.92 23.60
C GLY A 143 16.66 -17.83 24.39
N PRO A 144 17.95 -17.56 24.06
CA PRO A 144 18.72 -18.22 23.01
C PRO A 144 19.03 -19.69 23.33
N TYR A 145 19.15 -20.50 22.29
CA TYR A 145 19.57 -21.90 22.34
C TYR A 145 20.80 -22.16 21.48
N THR A 146 21.52 -23.23 21.82
CA THR A 146 22.48 -23.90 20.91
C THR A 146 21.75 -24.86 19.97
N GLU A 147 22.41 -25.30 18.91
CA GLU A 147 21.83 -26.27 17.96
C GLU A 147 21.41 -27.59 18.64
N ASP A 148 22.24 -28.08 19.56
CA ASP A 148 21.94 -29.28 20.36
C ASP A 148 20.72 -29.08 21.26
N GLN A 149 20.57 -27.89 21.85
CA GLN A 149 19.43 -27.59 22.70
C GLN A 149 18.13 -27.57 21.89
N VAL A 150 18.14 -27.01 20.68
CA VAL A 150 16.97 -27.05 19.77
C VAL A 150 16.64 -28.48 19.36
N SER A 151 17.65 -29.28 19.02
CA SER A 151 17.44 -30.69 18.64
C SER A 151 16.88 -31.52 19.80
N ARG A 152 17.33 -31.28 21.04
CA ARG A 152 16.77 -31.92 22.24
C ARG A 152 15.35 -31.44 22.52
N LEU A 153 15.06 -30.16 22.32
CA LEU A 153 13.72 -29.59 22.51
C LEU A 153 12.68 -30.28 21.62
N PHE A 154 13.02 -30.55 20.36
CA PHE A 154 12.13 -31.26 19.42
C PHE A 154 12.27 -32.79 19.47
N GLY A 155 13.28 -33.32 20.17
CA GLY A 155 13.58 -34.75 20.20
C GLY A 155 14.14 -35.32 18.88
N HIS A 156 14.49 -34.46 17.92
CA HIS A 156 15.04 -34.86 16.61
C HIS A 156 15.83 -33.73 15.96
N THR A 157 16.61 -34.03 14.91
CA THR A 157 17.40 -33.04 14.15
C THR A 157 16.69 -32.48 12.91
N ARG A 158 15.51 -33.03 12.56
CA ARG A 158 14.65 -32.60 11.42
C ARG A 158 13.90 -31.28 11.69
N TRP A 159 14.61 -30.19 11.88
CA TRP A 159 14.05 -28.83 12.07
C TRP A 159 14.79 -27.82 11.19
N SER A 160 14.17 -26.71 10.80
CA SER A 160 14.78 -25.73 9.89
C SER A 160 15.10 -24.42 10.62
N CYS A 161 16.11 -23.68 10.15
CA CYS A 161 16.42 -22.35 10.67
C CYS A 161 16.19 -21.25 9.62
N ILE A 162 15.80 -20.08 10.11
CA ILE A 162 15.52 -18.89 9.32
C ILE A 162 16.49 -17.79 9.76
N ARG A 163 17.32 -17.30 8.84
CA ARG A 163 18.25 -16.21 9.14
C ARG A 163 17.46 -14.94 9.42
N ARG A 164 17.70 -14.32 10.58
CA ARG A 164 17.23 -12.98 10.90
C ARG A 164 18.32 -11.97 10.62
N PHE A 165 17.99 -10.96 9.82
CA PHE A 165 18.88 -9.86 9.47
C PHE A 165 18.20 -8.52 9.71
N VAL A 166 18.99 -7.44 9.74
CA VAL A 166 18.46 -6.09 9.93
C VAL A 166 18.36 -5.38 8.58
N LEU A 167 17.20 -4.80 8.32
CA LEU A 167 16.99 -3.86 7.22
C LEU A 167 16.84 -2.44 7.78
N GLU A 168 17.71 -1.53 7.35
CA GLU A 168 17.56 -0.10 7.64
C GLU A 168 16.70 0.56 6.55
N GLN A 169 15.46 0.93 6.89
CA GLN A 169 14.53 1.54 5.93
C GLN A 169 14.76 3.04 5.74
N LYS A 170 15.16 3.71 6.82
CA LYS A 170 15.51 5.13 6.91
C LYS A 170 16.62 5.24 7.96
N PRO A 171 17.47 6.28 7.93
CA PRO A 171 18.48 6.49 8.97
C PRO A 171 17.88 6.30 10.37
N GLY A 172 18.40 5.32 11.12
CA GLY A 172 17.97 4.99 12.49
C GLY A 172 16.69 4.15 12.62
N LYS A 173 16.03 3.76 11.52
CA LYS A 173 14.85 2.90 11.53
C LYS A 173 15.21 1.48 11.10
N LEU A 174 15.75 0.74 12.06
CA LEU A 174 16.12 -0.67 11.92
C LEU A 174 14.91 -1.59 12.08
N ARG A 175 14.85 -2.63 11.26
CA ARG A 175 13.81 -3.67 11.32
C ARG A 175 14.46 -5.05 11.25
N PRO A 176 14.22 -5.96 12.21
CA PRO A 176 14.57 -7.35 12.02
C PRO A 176 13.64 -7.97 10.96
N ILE A 177 14.23 -8.74 10.05
CA ILE A 177 13.55 -9.45 8.97
C ILE A 177 13.96 -10.92 9.04
N ASP A 178 12.97 -11.81 8.97
CA ASP A 178 13.16 -13.25 8.93
C ASP A 178 13.18 -13.70 7.45
N ASP A 179 14.31 -14.21 6.95
CA ASP A 179 14.45 -14.60 5.54
C ASP A 179 13.87 -16.00 5.26
N ALA A 180 12.54 -16.08 5.25
CA ALA A 180 11.83 -17.32 4.94
C ALA A 180 12.01 -17.78 3.47
N LYS A 181 12.59 -16.94 2.61
CA LYS A 181 12.94 -17.30 1.22
C LYS A 181 14.28 -18.04 1.19
N GLU A 182 15.32 -17.52 1.85
CA GLU A 182 16.61 -18.21 2.03
C GLU A 182 16.40 -19.57 2.72
N ALA A 183 15.54 -19.60 3.74
CA ALA A 183 15.23 -20.82 4.48
C ALA A 183 14.43 -21.87 3.69
N LEU A 184 13.87 -21.52 2.53
CA LEU A 184 12.92 -22.30 1.72
C LEU A 184 11.55 -22.58 2.35
N VAL A 185 11.19 -21.92 3.46
CA VAL A 185 9.88 -22.08 4.11
C VAL A 185 8.76 -21.69 3.14
N ASN A 186 8.95 -20.58 2.41
CA ASN A 186 7.97 -20.12 1.42
C ASN A 186 7.84 -21.10 0.23
N SER A 187 8.91 -21.80 -0.14
CA SER A 187 8.90 -22.80 -1.21
C SER A 187 8.11 -24.06 -0.83
N ALA A 188 7.97 -24.32 0.47
CA ALA A 188 7.20 -25.43 1.03
C ALA A 188 5.76 -25.04 1.43
N SER A 189 5.32 -23.81 1.13
CA SER A 189 3.97 -23.31 1.44
C SER A 189 3.14 -23.16 0.17
N THR A 190 1.96 -23.79 0.13
CA THR A 190 0.95 -23.58 -0.90
C THR A 190 -0.07 -22.56 -0.42
N SER A 191 -0.22 -21.47 -1.15
CA SER A 191 -1.35 -20.55 -0.97
C SER A 191 -2.46 -20.91 -1.96
N THR A 192 -3.70 -20.89 -1.49
CA THR A 192 -4.85 -21.40 -2.25
C THR A 192 -5.90 -20.33 -2.57
N MET A 193 -5.76 -19.15 -1.97
CA MET A 193 -6.65 -18.01 -2.18
C MET A 193 -5.90 -16.80 -2.75
N ARG A 194 -6.65 -15.85 -3.33
CA ARG A 194 -6.15 -14.52 -3.65
C ARG A 194 -6.44 -13.59 -2.48
N LEU A 195 -5.42 -12.90 -1.98
CA LEU A 195 -5.63 -11.80 -1.05
C LEU A 195 -6.29 -10.63 -1.77
N GLU A 196 -7.46 -10.25 -1.27
CA GLU A 196 -8.12 -8.99 -1.60
C GLU A 196 -7.85 -8.01 -0.47
N LEU A 197 -7.02 -7.01 -0.75
CA LEU A 197 -6.69 -5.93 0.17
C LEU A 197 -7.52 -4.71 -0.19
N GLU A 198 -7.99 -3.99 0.81
CA GLU A 198 -8.78 -2.77 0.62
C GLU A 198 -7.83 -1.57 0.55
N ASP A 199 -7.23 -1.41 -0.62
CA ASP A 199 -6.19 -0.43 -0.91
C ASP A 199 -6.70 1.03 -1.02
N ALA A 200 -5.85 1.92 -1.55
CA ALA A 200 -6.15 3.33 -1.72
C ALA A 200 -7.37 3.57 -2.62
N ASP A 201 -7.62 2.70 -3.62
CA ASP A 201 -8.75 2.82 -4.53
C ASP A 201 -10.05 2.43 -3.82
N TYR A 202 -10.03 1.38 -3.00
CA TYR A 202 -11.17 1.01 -2.15
C TYR A 202 -11.53 2.15 -1.19
N LEU A 203 -10.53 2.68 -0.47
CA LEU A 203 -10.75 3.78 0.49
C LEU A 203 -11.31 5.03 -0.20
N SER A 204 -10.79 5.36 -1.39
CA SER A 204 -11.28 6.48 -2.19
C SER A 204 -12.71 6.26 -2.68
N ALA A 205 -13.03 5.05 -3.15
CA ALA A 205 -14.37 4.68 -3.58
C ALA A 205 -15.38 4.74 -2.42
N MET A 206 -14.99 4.26 -1.24
CA MET A 206 -15.80 4.33 -0.02
C MET A 206 -16.10 5.80 0.35
N ALA A 207 -15.08 6.67 0.38
CA ALA A 207 -15.28 8.08 0.69
C ALA A 207 -16.14 8.82 -0.35
N LEU A 208 -15.98 8.51 -1.63
CA LEU A 208 -16.83 9.06 -2.70
C LEU A 208 -18.27 8.54 -2.64
N GLU A 209 -18.48 7.28 -2.24
CA GLU A 209 -19.83 6.74 -2.05
C GLU A 209 -20.54 7.39 -0.86
N VAL A 210 -19.80 7.65 0.23
CA VAL A 210 -20.29 8.49 1.34
C VAL A 210 -20.71 9.87 0.82
N ALA A 211 -19.86 10.51 0.01
CA ALA A 211 -20.14 11.80 -0.58
C ALA A 211 -21.41 11.78 -1.46
N ARG A 212 -21.58 10.78 -2.33
CA ARG A 212 -22.79 10.62 -3.17
C ARG A 212 -24.06 10.52 -2.34
N ARG A 213 -24.03 9.73 -1.26
CA ARG A 213 -25.20 9.54 -0.39
C ARG A 213 -25.55 10.78 0.43
N ILE A 214 -24.56 11.60 0.78
CA ILE A 214 -24.76 12.91 1.41
C ILE A 214 -25.43 13.86 0.41
N LEU A 215 -24.90 13.96 -0.81
CA LEU A 215 -25.41 14.90 -1.81
C LEU A 215 -26.79 14.51 -2.36
N ALA A 216 -27.13 13.22 -2.36
CA ALA A 216 -28.48 12.75 -2.71
C ALA A 216 -29.55 13.21 -1.71
N ASP A 217 -29.17 13.52 -0.47
CA ASP A 217 -30.07 14.08 0.54
C ASP A 217 -29.29 14.93 1.56
N PRO A 218 -29.07 16.23 1.25
CA PRO A 218 -28.30 17.13 2.10
C PRO A 218 -28.94 17.41 3.46
N SER A 219 -30.22 17.05 3.67
CA SER A 219 -30.89 17.18 4.96
C SER A 219 -30.35 16.19 6.00
N LYS A 220 -29.63 15.15 5.54
CA LYS A 220 -29.10 14.12 6.42
C LYS A 220 -27.99 14.66 7.33
N PRO A 221 -27.90 14.17 8.58
CA PRO A 221 -26.88 14.59 9.55
C PRO A 221 -25.42 14.33 9.13
N GLY A 222 -25.20 13.59 8.04
CA GLY A 222 -23.89 13.33 7.45
C GLY A 222 -23.34 14.47 6.59
N ALA A 223 -24.14 15.50 6.28
CA ALA A 223 -23.76 16.66 5.46
C ALA A 223 -22.88 17.68 6.19
N VAL A 224 -21.86 17.19 6.89
CA VAL A 224 -20.88 17.97 7.67
C VAL A 224 -19.47 17.52 7.31
N PRO A 225 -18.42 18.29 7.61
CA PRO A 225 -17.04 17.85 7.38
C PRO A 225 -16.75 16.47 7.97
N TRP A 226 -15.94 15.67 7.26
CA TRP A 226 -15.53 14.33 7.68
C TRP A 226 -14.09 14.34 8.16
N VAL A 227 -13.80 13.42 9.08
CA VAL A 227 -12.47 13.18 9.62
C VAL A 227 -12.16 11.70 9.56
N ALA A 228 -10.88 11.37 9.48
CA ALA A 228 -10.42 10.00 9.49
C ALA A 228 -9.16 9.82 10.32
N ARG A 229 -8.85 8.57 10.63
CA ARG A 229 -7.59 8.12 11.21
C ARG A 229 -7.25 6.73 10.72
N CYS A 230 -6.01 6.31 10.95
CA CYS A 230 -5.62 4.91 10.89
C CYS A 230 -5.52 4.32 12.28
N LEU A 231 -6.05 3.11 12.46
CA LEU A 231 -5.60 2.20 13.52
C LEU A 231 -4.40 1.39 12.99
N ASP A 232 -3.43 1.11 13.86
CA ASP A 232 -2.22 0.34 13.56
C ASP A 232 -2.09 -0.73 14.66
N LEU A 233 -2.22 -2.01 14.30
CA LEU A 233 -2.03 -3.11 15.24
C LEU A 233 -0.54 -3.27 15.57
N THR A 234 -0.20 -3.22 16.87
CA THR A 234 1.19 -3.29 17.30
C THR A 234 1.72 -4.71 17.23
N LYS A 235 2.92 -4.90 16.67
CA LYS A 235 3.53 -6.23 16.47
C LYS A 235 2.51 -7.24 15.89
N ALA A 236 1.72 -6.80 14.91
CA ALA A 236 0.50 -7.47 14.42
C ALA A 236 0.60 -9.00 14.28
N TYR A 237 1.56 -9.48 13.47
CA TYR A 237 1.81 -10.91 13.26
C TYR A 237 2.17 -11.65 14.56
N LYS A 238 2.93 -11.00 15.45
CA LYS A 238 3.38 -11.61 16.71
C LYS A 238 2.24 -11.85 17.70
N GLN A 239 1.05 -11.30 17.47
CA GLN A 239 -0.15 -11.53 18.27
C GLN A 239 -0.90 -12.82 17.88
N MET A 240 -0.39 -13.58 16.90
CA MET A 240 -0.91 -14.89 16.46
C MET A 240 0.17 -15.96 16.60
N CYS A 241 -0.24 -17.20 16.83
CA CYS A 241 0.66 -18.33 17.06
C CYS A 241 1.03 -19.10 15.79
N VAL A 242 2.23 -19.69 15.82
CA VAL A 242 2.59 -20.82 14.96
C VAL A 242 1.92 -22.08 15.53
N SER A 243 1.45 -22.96 14.65
CA SER A 243 0.89 -24.25 15.07
C SER A 243 1.96 -25.12 15.74
N GLU A 244 1.56 -26.02 16.64
CA GLU A 244 2.49 -26.93 17.31
C GLU A 244 3.30 -27.76 16.30
N ARG A 245 2.64 -28.19 15.21
CA ARG A 245 3.21 -28.96 14.11
C ARG A 245 4.38 -28.24 13.43
N ASP A 246 4.35 -26.92 13.39
CA ASP A 246 5.29 -26.08 12.63
C ASP A 246 6.31 -25.35 13.52
N LEU A 247 6.32 -25.62 14.83
CA LEU A 247 7.40 -25.16 15.71
C LEU A 247 8.80 -25.56 15.19
N PRO A 248 9.04 -26.79 14.69
CA PRO A 248 10.34 -27.17 14.12
C PRO A 248 10.76 -26.38 12.88
N VAL A 249 9.85 -25.66 12.21
CA VAL A 249 10.16 -24.85 11.02
C VAL A 249 10.15 -23.35 11.30
N SER A 250 9.95 -22.96 12.57
CA SER A 250 9.86 -21.58 13.04
C SER A 250 11.13 -21.09 13.77
N VAL A 251 12.23 -21.85 13.68
CA VAL A 251 13.47 -21.51 14.39
C VAL A 251 14.16 -20.35 13.67
N VAL A 252 14.38 -19.26 14.37
CA VAL A 252 15.09 -18.07 13.88
C VAL A 252 16.51 -18.08 14.41
N PHE A 253 17.49 -17.62 13.62
CA PHE A 253 18.87 -17.50 14.08
C PHE A 253 19.59 -16.26 13.55
N PHE A 254 20.64 -15.86 14.26
CA PHE A 254 21.67 -14.93 13.78
C PHE A 254 23.03 -15.28 14.42
N LEU A 255 24.13 -14.79 13.83
CA LEU A 255 25.47 -14.98 14.38
C LEU A 255 25.76 -13.89 15.42
N ASP A 256 26.35 -14.28 16.55
CA ASP A 256 26.79 -13.35 17.58
C ASP A 256 28.16 -12.73 17.29
N GLY A 257 28.66 -11.89 18.20
CA GLY A 257 29.95 -11.20 18.05
C GLY A 257 31.17 -12.13 17.99
N GLN A 258 31.02 -13.41 18.35
CA GLN A 258 32.04 -14.45 18.20
C GLN A 258 31.85 -15.29 16.93
N GLY A 259 30.87 -14.94 16.08
CA GLY A 259 30.48 -15.71 14.91
C GLY A 259 29.72 -17.00 15.25
N LYS A 260 29.23 -17.16 16.48
CA LYS A 260 28.48 -18.36 16.88
C LYS A 260 26.98 -18.15 16.63
N PRO A 261 26.27 -19.16 16.08
CA PRO A 261 24.84 -19.05 15.86
C PRO A 261 24.08 -19.07 17.19
N ARG A 262 23.12 -18.16 17.34
CA ARG A 262 22.12 -18.16 18.40
C ARG A 262 20.75 -18.47 17.82
N TYR A 263 20.11 -19.51 18.34
CA TYR A 263 18.81 -19.98 17.86
C TYR A 263 17.69 -19.55 18.80
N TYR A 264 16.52 -19.25 18.24
CA TYR A 264 15.30 -18.96 18.97
C TYR A 264 14.13 -19.67 18.31
N VAL A 265 13.27 -20.32 19.08
CA VAL A 265 12.05 -20.95 18.55
C VAL A 265 10.91 -19.95 18.64
N SER A 266 10.31 -19.54 17.51
CA SER A 266 9.22 -18.56 17.52
C SER A 266 7.88 -19.23 17.79
N HIS A 267 7.22 -18.84 18.88
CA HIS A 267 5.84 -19.27 19.17
C HIS A 267 4.81 -18.46 18.39
N SER A 268 5.21 -17.29 17.91
CA SER A 268 4.36 -16.35 17.18
C SER A 268 4.77 -16.21 15.71
N LEU A 269 3.83 -15.74 14.87
CA LEU A 269 4.03 -15.67 13.41
C LEU A 269 5.26 -14.82 13.02
N LEU A 270 5.97 -15.33 12.01
CA LEU A 270 7.13 -14.67 11.42
C LEU A 270 6.69 -13.85 10.19
N PHE A 271 7.15 -12.59 10.09
CA PHE A 271 6.75 -11.67 9.03
C PHE A 271 7.20 -12.13 7.62
N GLY A 272 8.30 -12.88 7.54
CA GLY A 272 8.84 -13.37 6.25
C GLY A 272 8.03 -14.50 5.61
N CYS A 273 7.19 -15.19 6.38
CA CYS A 273 6.46 -16.36 5.91
C CYS A 273 5.18 -15.95 5.16
N THR A 274 4.98 -16.55 3.98
CA THR A 274 3.80 -16.30 3.15
C THR A 274 2.52 -16.69 3.88
N SER A 275 2.50 -17.85 4.53
CA SER A 275 1.44 -18.33 5.41
C SER A 275 1.04 -17.35 6.51
N SER A 276 2.01 -16.70 7.15
CA SER A 276 1.72 -15.65 8.15
C SER A 276 0.92 -14.50 7.54
N VAL A 277 1.28 -14.04 6.35
CA VAL A 277 0.59 -12.94 5.64
C VAL A 277 -0.86 -13.30 5.35
N PHE A 278 -1.08 -14.51 4.84
CA PHE A 278 -2.41 -14.98 4.47
C PHE A 278 -3.31 -15.20 5.68
N ALA A 279 -2.81 -15.88 6.71
CA ALA A 279 -3.56 -16.13 7.94
C ALA A 279 -3.90 -14.82 8.68
N PHE A 280 -2.92 -13.92 8.83
CA PHE A 280 -3.14 -12.65 9.49
C PHE A 280 -4.15 -11.79 8.73
N ASN A 281 -4.12 -11.76 7.39
CA ASN A 281 -5.08 -10.97 6.62
C ASN A 281 -6.53 -11.45 6.81
N ARG A 282 -6.76 -12.76 7.00
CA ARG A 282 -8.11 -13.27 7.33
C ARG A 282 -8.59 -12.74 8.68
N VAL A 283 -7.71 -12.77 9.68
CA VAL A 283 -8.00 -12.29 11.04
C VAL A 283 -8.16 -10.77 11.07
N SER A 284 -7.31 -10.01 10.39
CA SER A 284 -7.42 -8.56 10.33
C SER A 284 -8.70 -8.11 9.62
N LYS A 285 -9.15 -8.83 8.59
CA LYS A 285 -10.46 -8.61 7.95
C LYS A 285 -11.62 -8.88 8.90
N ALA A 286 -11.54 -9.93 9.73
CA ALA A 286 -12.53 -10.22 10.76
C ALA A 286 -12.59 -9.12 11.83
N ILE A 287 -11.43 -8.61 12.27
CA ILE A 287 -11.35 -7.48 13.21
C ILE A 287 -11.96 -6.22 12.59
N SER A 288 -11.59 -5.88 11.34
CA SER A 288 -12.16 -4.74 10.63
C SER A 288 -13.68 -4.87 10.45
N PHE A 289 -14.16 -6.07 10.16
CA PHE A 289 -15.59 -6.35 10.09
C PHE A 289 -16.30 -6.07 11.42
N LEU A 290 -15.77 -6.59 12.54
CA LEU A 290 -16.35 -6.31 13.87
C LEU A 290 -16.30 -4.82 14.22
N LEU A 291 -15.22 -4.12 13.87
CA LEU A 291 -15.15 -2.67 14.01
C LEU A 291 -16.28 -2.01 13.21
N ASN A 292 -16.48 -2.33 11.93
CA ASN A 292 -17.59 -1.78 11.14
C ASN A 292 -18.97 -2.05 11.78
N GLN A 293 -19.21 -3.29 12.22
CA GLN A 293 -20.51 -3.71 12.76
C GLN A 293 -20.82 -3.04 14.10
N MET A 294 -19.87 -3.03 15.02
CA MET A 294 -20.06 -2.49 16.37
C MET A 294 -19.98 -0.96 16.40
N LEU A 295 -19.07 -0.40 15.60
CA LEU A 295 -18.78 1.03 15.62
C LEU A 295 -19.58 1.82 14.60
N LEU A 296 -20.18 1.16 13.61
CA LEU A 296 -20.98 1.82 12.57
C LEU A 296 -20.20 2.99 11.92
N VAL A 297 -18.92 2.78 11.64
CA VAL A 297 -18.03 3.70 10.92
C VAL A 297 -17.64 3.04 9.60
N PRO A 298 -17.64 3.77 8.48
CA PRO A 298 -16.99 3.27 7.27
C PRO A 298 -15.49 3.05 7.55
N SER A 299 -15.02 1.84 7.28
CA SER A 299 -13.60 1.52 7.36
C SER A 299 -13.10 0.73 6.15
N SER A 300 -11.78 0.65 6.04
CA SER A 300 -11.11 -0.34 5.21
C SER A 300 -10.08 -1.14 6.01
N VAL A 301 -9.51 -2.18 5.40
CA VAL A 301 -8.40 -2.96 5.98
C VAL A 301 -7.29 -3.24 4.97
N PHE A 302 -6.05 -2.96 5.38
CA PHE A 302 -4.86 -3.28 4.62
C PHE A 302 -3.81 -3.83 5.58
N TYR A 303 -3.72 -5.17 5.65
CA TYR A 303 -2.93 -5.88 6.65
C TYR A 303 -3.24 -5.41 8.07
N GLU A 304 -2.27 -4.79 8.77
CA GLU A 304 -2.40 -4.33 10.16
C GLU A 304 -3.03 -2.95 10.31
N THR A 305 -3.29 -2.27 9.19
CA THR A 305 -3.80 -0.90 9.16
C THR A 305 -5.30 -0.90 8.89
N VAL A 306 -6.07 -0.21 9.75
CA VAL A 306 -7.53 -0.08 9.62
C VAL A 306 -7.90 1.42 9.59
N PRO A 307 -8.04 2.02 8.39
CA PRO A 307 -8.55 3.38 8.25
C PRO A 307 -10.01 3.47 8.67
N LEU A 308 -10.35 4.43 9.52
CA LEU A 308 -11.72 4.71 9.98
C LEU A 308 -12.14 6.12 9.56
N CYS A 309 -13.34 6.28 9.02
CA CYS A 309 -13.92 7.57 8.66
C CYS A 309 -15.17 7.87 9.51
N THR A 310 -15.35 9.10 9.96
CA THR A 310 -16.56 9.55 10.67
C THR A 310 -16.85 11.02 10.38
N ASN A 311 -18.07 11.45 10.67
CA ASN A 311 -18.42 12.88 10.64
C ASN A 311 -17.75 13.64 11.80
N ASN A 312 -17.38 14.90 11.58
CA ASN A 312 -16.65 15.74 12.53
C ASN A 312 -17.54 16.32 13.67
N THR A 313 -18.58 15.60 14.07
CA THR A 313 -19.37 15.99 15.25
C THR A 313 -18.63 15.49 16.50
N SER A 314 -17.75 16.35 17.01
CA SER A 314 -16.83 16.29 18.16
C SER A 314 -16.93 15.11 19.16
N GLU A 315 -18.11 14.70 19.64
CA GLU A 315 -18.22 13.59 20.62
C GLU A 315 -18.00 12.20 20.02
N SER A 316 -18.25 12.05 18.72
CA SER A 316 -18.17 10.74 18.04
C SER A 316 -16.75 10.31 17.69
N ALA A 317 -15.79 11.24 17.68
CA ALA A 317 -14.40 10.99 17.32
C ALA A 317 -13.54 10.57 18.53
N THR A 318 -13.87 11.02 19.74
CA THR A 318 -13.02 10.83 20.92
C THR A 318 -12.97 9.37 21.40
N TRP A 319 -14.12 8.70 21.51
CA TRP A 319 -14.16 7.29 21.91
C TRP A 319 -13.53 6.37 20.85
N ALA A 320 -13.65 6.74 19.57
CA ALA A 320 -13.05 6.03 18.45
C ALA A 320 -11.53 6.29 18.33
N HIS A 321 -10.95 7.22 19.12
CA HIS A 321 -9.50 7.39 19.15
C HIS A 321 -8.79 6.17 19.74
N ASN A 322 -9.41 5.49 20.70
CA ASN A 322 -8.89 4.28 21.30
C ASN A 322 -10.08 3.32 21.42
N PRO A 323 -10.47 2.65 20.31
CA PRO A 323 -11.72 1.92 20.25
C PRO A 323 -11.71 0.76 21.27
N PRO A 324 -12.62 0.77 22.27
CA PRO A 324 -12.65 -0.27 23.29
C PRO A 324 -12.84 -1.67 22.72
N THR A 325 -13.41 -1.81 21.52
CA THR A 325 -13.52 -3.10 20.81
C THR A 325 -12.18 -3.81 20.66
N LEU A 326 -11.09 -3.11 20.33
CA LEU A 326 -9.78 -3.77 20.21
C LEU A 326 -9.28 -4.26 21.58
N ASP A 327 -9.49 -3.47 22.63
CA ASP A 327 -9.14 -3.84 24.00
C ASP A 327 -9.96 -5.03 24.50
N LEU A 328 -11.26 -5.03 24.22
CA LEU A 328 -12.17 -6.13 24.56
C LEU A 328 -11.82 -7.40 23.80
N LEU A 329 -11.37 -7.32 22.55
CA LEU A 329 -10.90 -8.49 21.80
C LEU A 329 -9.47 -8.91 22.22
N GLY A 330 -8.75 -8.06 22.94
CA GLY A 330 -7.38 -8.31 23.39
C GLY A 330 -6.29 -7.95 22.39
N TRP A 331 -6.58 -7.16 21.36
CA TRP A 331 -5.61 -6.80 20.32
C TRP A 331 -4.81 -5.55 20.69
N GLY A 332 -3.49 -5.70 20.72
CA GLY A 332 -2.56 -4.58 20.87
C GLY A 332 -2.62 -3.66 19.65
N HIS A 333 -2.76 -2.36 19.91
CA HIS A 333 -2.82 -1.33 18.89
C HIS A 333 -2.17 -0.03 19.37
N ALA A 334 -1.72 0.80 18.43
CA ALA A 334 -1.17 2.11 18.74
C ALA A 334 -2.29 3.02 19.29
N ARG A 335 -2.05 3.63 20.45
CA ARG A 335 -2.99 4.47 21.19
C ARG A 335 -2.68 5.95 21.07
N VAL A 336 -3.72 6.75 20.91
CA VAL A 336 -3.60 8.21 20.89
C VAL A 336 -3.14 8.71 22.24
N GLY A 337 -2.15 9.60 22.23
CA GLY A 337 -1.55 10.20 23.42
C GLY A 337 -0.53 9.32 24.14
N LYS A 338 -0.33 8.06 23.71
CA LYS A 338 0.68 7.16 24.25
C LYS A 338 1.73 6.77 23.21
N ASP A 339 1.28 6.40 22.01
CA ASP A 339 2.16 5.90 20.96
C ASP A 339 2.32 6.94 19.84
N ALA A 340 3.55 7.09 19.33
CA ALA A 340 3.83 8.02 18.22
C ALA A 340 3.03 7.72 16.94
N LYS A 341 2.64 6.46 16.74
CA LYS A 341 1.77 6.03 15.62
C LYS A 341 0.28 6.25 15.91
N GLY A 342 -0.11 6.49 17.16
CA GLY A 342 -1.48 6.73 17.56
C GLY A 342 -1.89 8.18 17.26
N VAL A 343 -2.31 8.43 16.02
CA VAL A 343 -2.73 9.77 15.59
C VAL A 343 -4.25 9.94 15.76
N PRO A 344 -4.74 11.08 16.28
CA PRO A 344 -6.17 11.34 16.40
C PRO A 344 -6.86 11.47 15.03
N PHE A 345 -8.19 11.51 15.04
CA PHE A 345 -8.97 11.87 13.85
C PHE A 345 -8.58 13.27 13.36
N ALA A 346 -8.41 13.39 12.06
CA ALA A 346 -8.10 14.64 11.40
C ALA A 346 -8.80 14.73 10.04
N ALA A 347 -8.97 15.96 9.54
CA ALA A 347 -9.50 16.18 8.20
C ALA A 347 -8.53 15.69 7.11
N SER A 348 -7.23 15.66 7.41
CA SER A 348 -6.18 15.08 6.56
C SER A 348 -5.42 14.04 7.38
N PHE A 349 -5.22 12.84 6.82
CA PHE A 349 -4.49 11.77 7.51
C PHE A 349 -3.62 10.96 6.56
N GLU A 350 -2.58 10.34 7.12
CA GLU A 350 -1.62 9.52 6.38
C GLU A 350 -2.04 8.05 6.40
N VAL A 351 -2.14 7.45 5.21
CA VAL A 351 -2.65 6.08 5.02
C VAL A 351 -2.04 5.47 3.76
N LEU A 352 -1.60 4.21 3.83
CA LEU A 352 -1.04 3.46 2.70
C LEU A 352 0.08 4.16 1.91
N GLY A 353 0.81 5.09 2.55
CA GLY A 353 1.88 5.87 1.93
C GLY A 353 1.44 7.17 1.24
N MET A 354 0.16 7.51 1.29
CA MET A 354 -0.42 8.77 0.81
C MET A 354 -1.06 9.58 1.95
N SER A 355 -1.37 10.84 1.66
CA SER A 355 -2.20 11.72 2.48
C SER A 355 -3.60 11.83 1.85
N MET A 356 -4.65 11.63 2.63
CA MET A 356 -6.04 11.74 2.17
C MET A 356 -6.77 12.84 2.95
N GLN A 357 -7.39 13.78 2.23
CA GLN A 357 -8.16 14.88 2.81
C GLN A 357 -9.66 14.66 2.61
N LEU A 358 -10.43 14.71 3.71
CA LEU A 358 -11.87 14.43 3.75
C LEU A 358 -12.74 15.67 4.02
N ASP A 359 -12.13 16.85 4.18
CA ASP A 359 -12.85 18.10 4.38
C ASP A 359 -13.84 18.37 3.24
N GLY A 360 -13.49 18.01 2.00
CA GLY A 360 -14.35 18.15 0.83
C GLY A 360 -15.46 17.09 0.65
N VAL A 361 -15.49 16.02 1.46
CA VAL A 361 -16.35 14.83 1.18
C VAL A 361 -17.82 15.19 1.20
N HIS A 362 -18.26 16.00 2.17
CA HIS A 362 -19.64 16.49 2.25
C HIS A 362 -20.05 17.38 1.07
N ARG A 363 -19.07 17.87 0.28
CA ARG A 363 -19.26 18.67 -0.93
C ARG A 363 -18.91 17.87 -2.19
N GLY A 364 -18.87 16.54 -2.12
CA GLY A 364 -18.64 15.72 -3.32
C GLY A 364 -17.19 15.69 -3.81
N ARG A 365 -16.20 16.05 -2.99
CA ARG A 365 -14.78 16.09 -3.37
C ARG A 365 -13.91 15.32 -2.39
N LEU A 366 -12.88 14.66 -2.90
CA LEU A 366 -11.87 13.94 -2.12
C LEU A 366 -10.50 14.29 -2.69
N THR A 367 -9.57 14.70 -1.83
CA THR A 367 -8.20 15.05 -2.28
C THR A 367 -7.21 14.00 -1.80
N LEU A 368 -6.43 13.45 -2.73
CA LEU A 368 -5.32 12.53 -2.49
C LEU A 368 -4.01 13.26 -2.78
N GLN A 369 -3.02 13.02 -1.94
CA GLN A 369 -1.71 13.66 -2.04
C GLN A 369 -0.61 12.69 -1.68
N ASN A 370 0.60 12.96 -2.16
CA ASN A 370 1.77 12.29 -1.62
C ASN A 370 1.97 12.66 -0.15
N LYS A 371 2.46 11.69 0.64
CA LYS A 371 2.87 11.94 2.02
C LYS A 371 3.88 13.10 2.08
N ALA A 372 3.76 13.96 3.09
CA ALA A 372 4.70 15.04 3.35
C ALA A 372 6.16 14.55 3.34
N GLY A 373 7.05 15.27 2.66
CA GLY A 373 8.45 14.89 2.49
C GLY A 373 8.75 13.99 1.29
N ARG A 374 7.74 13.37 0.65
CA ARG A 374 7.97 12.44 -0.48
C ARG A 374 8.46 13.16 -1.72
N ILE A 375 7.90 14.33 -2.04
CA ILE A 375 8.31 15.10 -3.22
C ILE A 375 9.71 15.67 -2.98
N GLU A 376 9.98 16.14 -1.77
CA GLU A 376 11.29 16.64 -1.33
C GLU A 376 12.36 15.54 -1.42
N GLN A 377 12.02 14.31 -1.02
CA GLN A 377 12.91 13.15 -1.14
C GLN A 377 13.25 12.85 -2.61
N LEU A 378 12.26 12.91 -3.52
CA LEU A 378 12.47 12.69 -4.95
C LEU A 378 13.30 13.82 -5.59
N VAL A 379 13.04 15.07 -5.21
CA VAL A 379 13.81 16.24 -5.65
C VAL A 379 15.26 16.11 -5.19
N ALA A 380 15.51 15.75 -3.93
CA ALA A 380 16.85 15.55 -3.42
C ALA A 380 17.59 14.41 -4.15
N LEU A 381 16.88 13.32 -4.47
CA LEU A 381 17.44 12.20 -5.22
C LEU A 381 17.89 12.63 -6.63
N PHE A 382 17.05 13.39 -7.35
CA PHE A 382 17.40 13.90 -8.68
C PHE A 382 18.44 15.01 -8.66
N GLN A 383 18.49 15.81 -7.60
CA GLN A 383 19.57 16.77 -7.40
C GLN A 383 20.91 16.02 -7.24
N GLY A 384 20.94 14.93 -6.46
CA GLY A 384 22.13 14.10 -6.33
C GLY A 384 22.59 13.46 -7.65
N PHE A 385 21.66 13.06 -8.52
CA PHE A 385 21.98 12.57 -9.87
C PHE A 385 22.53 13.69 -10.76
N LEU A 386 21.95 14.88 -10.67
CA LEU A 386 22.37 16.07 -11.41
C LEU A 386 23.78 16.50 -11.02
N ASP A 387 24.09 16.55 -9.72
CA ASP A 387 25.39 16.98 -9.20
C ASP A 387 26.51 16.02 -9.61
N ARG A 388 26.23 14.71 -9.63
CA ARG A 388 27.20 13.68 -10.06
C ARG A 388 27.27 13.47 -11.57
N GLY A 389 26.22 13.84 -12.31
CA GLY A 389 26.10 13.61 -13.75
C GLY A 389 26.01 12.13 -14.15
N ALA A 390 25.64 11.23 -13.22
CA ALA A 390 25.56 9.79 -13.41
C ALA A 390 24.43 9.16 -12.58
N ILE A 391 23.85 8.07 -13.08
CA ILE A 391 22.79 7.29 -12.41
C ILE A 391 23.13 5.81 -12.53
N THR A 392 23.15 5.08 -11.41
CA THR A 392 23.31 3.62 -11.44
C THR A 392 21.97 2.91 -11.69
N VAL A 393 22.01 1.67 -12.16
CA VAL A 393 20.79 0.85 -12.36
C VAL A 393 20.00 0.69 -11.07
N HIS A 394 20.68 0.46 -9.95
CA HIS A 394 20.04 0.31 -8.64
C HIS A 394 19.33 1.62 -8.22
N GLU A 395 20.01 2.75 -8.32
CA GLU A 395 19.43 4.06 -8.00
C GLU A 395 18.22 4.39 -8.88
N ALA A 396 18.28 4.06 -10.17
CA ALA A 396 17.15 4.26 -11.08
C ALA A 396 15.97 3.37 -10.71
N GLN A 397 16.19 2.11 -10.29
CA GLN A 397 15.12 1.23 -9.82
C GLN A 397 14.45 1.79 -8.56
N VAL A 398 15.24 2.30 -7.60
CA VAL A 398 14.73 2.95 -6.38
C VAL A 398 13.93 4.20 -6.74
N ALA A 399 14.49 5.10 -7.56
CA ALA A 399 13.82 6.32 -8.01
C ALA A 399 12.53 6.02 -8.77
N HIS A 400 12.55 5.03 -9.67
CA HIS A 400 11.38 4.60 -10.43
C HIS A 400 10.28 4.06 -9.51
N GLY A 401 10.62 3.25 -8.51
CA GLY A 401 9.65 2.76 -7.52
C GLY A 401 8.98 3.90 -6.74
N LEU A 402 9.78 4.87 -6.28
CA LEU A 402 9.27 6.06 -5.59
C LEU A 402 8.38 6.92 -6.49
N LEU A 403 8.81 7.18 -7.73
CA LEU A 403 8.06 7.96 -8.72
C LEU A 403 6.74 7.29 -9.09
N ASN A 404 6.76 6.00 -9.41
CA ASN A 404 5.60 5.26 -9.86
C ASN A 404 4.51 5.23 -8.78
N PHE A 405 4.92 5.08 -7.51
CA PHE A 405 4.01 5.22 -6.39
C PHE A 405 3.46 6.66 -6.29
N SER A 406 4.34 7.67 -6.37
CA SER A 406 3.93 9.07 -6.25
C SER A 406 3.00 9.56 -7.36
N ALA A 407 3.09 8.95 -8.55
CA ALA A 407 2.26 9.25 -9.71
C ALA A 407 0.77 8.94 -9.49
N GLY A 408 0.42 8.07 -8.53
CA GLY A 408 -0.97 7.72 -8.22
C GLY A 408 -1.76 8.82 -7.50
N TYR A 409 -1.07 9.76 -6.84
CA TYR A 409 -1.64 10.71 -5.89
C TYR A 409 -1.46 12.18 -6.29
N VAL A 410 -1.26 12.42 -7.58
CA VAL A 410 -1.09 13.76 -8.16
C VAL A 410 -2.07 13.95 -9.30
N ASN A 411 -2.45 15.19 -9.57
CA ASN A 411 -3.39 15.48 -10.64
C ASN A 411 -2.77 15.19 -12.01
N GLY A 412 -3.52 14.51 -12.88
CA GLY A 412 -3.06 14.11 -14.20
C GLY A 412 -2.05 12.96 -14.20
N ARG A 413 -1.23 12.89 -15.25
CA ARG A 413 -0.24 11.81 -15.48
C ARG A 413 1.19 12.33 -15.66
N ALA A 414 1.49 13.52 -15.14
CA ALA A 414 2.74 14.23 -15.37
C ALA A 414 3.99 13.36 -15.06
N LEU A 415 3.97 12.63 -13.94
CA LEU A 415 5.09 11.77 -13.53
C LEU A 415 5.26 10.48 -14.34
N ARG A 416 4.29 10.09 -15.17
CA ARG A 416 4.39 8.86 -15.97
C ARG A 416 5.45 8.98 -17.06
N LEU A 417 5.59 10.16 -17.64
CA LEU A 417 6.66 10.47 -18.60
C LEU A 417 8.02 10.39 -17.92
N THR A 418 8.15 10.99 -16.75
CA THR A 418 9.37 10.92 -15.93
C THR A 418 9.76 9.46 -15.63
N CYS A 419 8.78 8.60 -15.30
CA CYS A 419 9.05 7.17 -15.09
C CYS A 419 9.59 6.49 -16.37
N GLN A 420 8.98 6.78 -17.53
CA GLN A 420 9.39 6.19 -18.80
C GLN A 420 10.78 6.66 -19.24
N GLU A 421 11.08 7.96 -19.10
CA GLU A 421 12.39 8.52 -19.42
C GLU A 421 13.49 7.94 -18.53
N LEU A 422 13.25 7.80 -17.23
CA LEU A 422 14.19 7.17 -16.30
C LEU A 422 14.54 5.73 -16.70
N LEU A 423 13.54 4.94 -17.12
CA LEU A 423 13.76 3.59 -17.61
C LEU A 423 14.52 3.57 -18.94
N ARG A 424 14.29 4.53 -19.85
CA ARG A 424 15.05 4.63 -21.10
C ARG A 424 16.52 4.93 -20.86
N LEU A 425 16.81 5.86 -19.94
CA LEU A 425 18.18 6.22 -19.56
C LEU A 425 18.99 5.05 -18.97
N THR A 426 18.31 4.02 -18.47
CA THR A 426 18.96 2.87 -17.82
C THR A 426 18.92 1.57 -18.62
N LYS A 427 18.07 1.50 -19.66
CA LYS A 427 17.99 0.35 -20.57
C LYS A 427 18.85 0.49 -21.82
N ALA A 428 19.38 1.67 -22.11
CA ALA A 428 20.24 1.88 -23.28
C ALA A 428 21.53 1.04 -23.15
N SER A 429 21.97 0.45 -24.27
CA SER A 429 23.20 -0.35 -24.35
C SER A 429 24.48 0.46 -24.06
N SER A 430 24.38 1.79 -24.10
CA SER A 430 25.45 2.71 -23.76
C SER A 430 25.01 3.62 -22.62
N PRO A 431 25.95 4.03 -21.73
CA PRO A 431 25.63 4.96 -20.65
C PRO A 431 25.03 6.26 -21.20
N ALA A 432 23.98 6.75 -20.55
CA ALA A 432 23.39 8.03 -20.91
C ALA A 432 24.43 9.16 -20.78
N SER A 433 24.44 10.08 -21.74
CA SER A 433 25.35 11.23 -21.69
C SER A 433 25.03 12.13 -20.49
N SER A 434 26.03 12.80 -19.93
CA SER A 434 25.83 13.75 -18.83
C SER A 434 24.86 14.87 -19.19
N LYS A 435 24.77 15.24 -20.48
CA LYS A 435 23.78 16.20 -21.00
C LYS A 435 22.35 15.65 -20.91
N ALA A 436 22.14 14.39 -21.29
CA ALA A 436 20.84 13.73 -21.19
C ALA A 436 20.39 13.58 -19.73
N ILE A 437 21.30 13.17 -18.84
CA ILE A 437 21.04 13.06 -17.39
C ILE A 437 20.69 14.43 -16.80
N ARG A 438 21.47 15.47 -17.14
CA ARG A 438 21.21 16.85 -16.70
C ARG A 438 19.83 17.31 -17.12
N SER A 439 19.49 17.17 -18.41
CA SER A 439 18.17 17.54 -18.91
C SER A 439 17.08 16.82 -18.14
N PHE A 440 17.13 15.49 -18.08
CA PHE A 440 16.16 14.67 -17.36
C PHE A 440 15.96 15.12 -15.90
N CYS A 441 17.05 15.33 -15.15
CA CYS A 441 16.96 15.69 -13.73
C CYS A 441 16.31 17.07 -13.55
N VAL A 442 16.72 18.08 -14.33
CA VAL A 442 16.14 19.44 -14.26
C VAL A 442 14.64 19.38 -14.53
N ASN A 443 14.25 18.71 -15.62
CA ASN A 443 12.85 18.57 -16.00
C ASN A 443 12.02 17.84 -14.95
N SER A 444 12.60 16.78 -14.38
CA SER A 444 11.93 15.98 -13.37
C SER A 444 11.71 16.77 -12.08
N ILE A 445 12.69 17.59 -11.68
CA ILE A 445 12.58 18.47 -10.51
C ILE A 445 11.52 19.54 -10.73
N GLU A 446 11.50 20.17 -11.91
CA GLU A 446 10.46 21.16 -12.26
C GLU A 446 9.07 20.51 -12.26
N ALA A 447 8.93 19.36 -12.91
CA ALA A 447 7.67 18.61 -12.94
C ALA A 447 7.20 18.25 -11.53
N LEU A 448 8.09 17.77 -10.66
CA LEU A 448 7.80 17.44 -9.26
C LEU A 448 7.33 18.65 -8.44
N ARG A 449 7.97 19.81 -8.62
CA ARG A 449 7.61 21.06 -7.93
C ARG A 449 6.29 21.64 -8.41
N ALA A 450 5.91 21.36 -9.66
CA ALA A 450 4.66 21.78 -10.26
C ALA A 450 3.49 20.81 -9.99
N LEU A 451 3.66 19.75 -9.17
CA LEU A 451 2.55 18.82 -8.93
C LEU A 451 1.48 19.45 -8.05
N SER A 452 0.21 19.22 -8.43
CA SER A 452 -0.94 19.47 -7.57
C SER A 452 -1.51 18.16 -7.05
N PRO A 453 -2.12 18.16 -5.84
CA PRO A 453 -2.84 17.00 -5.32
C PRO A 453 -3.91 16.50 -6.29
N ARG A 454 -4.15 15.19 -6.30
CA ARG A 454 -5.21 14.57 -7.09
C ARG A 454 -6.56 14.82 -6.42
N VAL A 455 -7.47 15.50 -7.11
CA VAL A 455 -8.84 15.72 -6.63
C VAL A 455 -9.78 14.80 -7.39
N LEU A 456 -10.51 13.98 -6.65
CA LEU A 456 -11.60 13.15 -7.16
C LEU A 456 -12.94 13.80 -6.79
N SER A 457 -13.94 13.63 -7.66
CA SER A 457 -15.27 14.17 -7.42
C SER A 457 -16.38 13.18 -7.76
N VAL A 458 -17.52 13.32 -7.08
CA VAL A 458 -18.72 12.54 -7.39
C VAL A 458 -19.31 12.88 -8.76
N TRP A 459 -19.00 14.06 -9.28
CA TRP A 459 -19.42 14.52 -10.61
C TRP A 459 -18.46 14.07 -11.72
N ASP A 460 -17.36 13.41 -11.36
CA ASP A 460 -16.45 12.85 -12.35
C ASP A 460 -17.21 11.84 -13.23
N SER A 461 -17.32 12.15 -14.51
CA SER A 461 -17.95 11.26 -15.48
C SER A 461 -17.01 10.12 -15.81
N ARG A 462 -17.55 8.92 -16.02
CA ARG A 462 -16.79 7.81 -16.62
C ARG A 462 -16.82 7.82 -18.14
N ALA A 463 -17.78 8.55 -18.74
CA ALA A 463 -17.95 8.65 -20.17
C ALA A 463 -16.86 9.58 -20.75
N PRO A 464 -15.99 9.08 -21.65
CA PRO A 464 -14.89 9.85 -22.18
C PRO A 464 -15.31 10.87 -23.23
N ILE A 465 -14.52 11.93 -23.39
CA ILE A 465 -14.57 12.78 -24.58
C ILE A 465 -13.56 12.21 -25.58
N HIS A 466 -14.00 11.88 -26.79
CA HIS A 466 -13.09 11.52 -27.87
C HIS A 466 -12.62 12.79 -28.58
N ILE A 467 -11.31 12.92 -28.74
CA ILE A 467 -10.70 14.05 -29.44
C ILE A 467 -9.85 13.48 -30.57
N PHE A 468 -10.17 13.83 -31.80
CA PHE A 468 -9.36 13.54 -32.96
C PHE A 468 -8.64 14.82 -33.34
N THR A 469 -7.32 14.80 -33.44
CA THR A 469 -6.58 15.97 -33.92
C THR A 469 -5.72 15.58 -35.11
N ASP A 470 -5.49 16.55 -35.99
CA ASP A 470 -4.59 16.42 -37.13
C ASP A 470 -3.75 17.69 -37.27
N GLY A 471 -2.55 17.53 -37.81
CA GLY A 471 -1.61 18.60 -38.08
C GLY A 471 -1.16 18.56 -39.53
N ALA A 472 -1.01 19.72 -40.17
CA ALA A 472 -0.49 19.83 -41.53
C ALA A 472 0.74 20.72 -41.53
N TRP A 473 1.77 20.32 -42.29
CA TRP A 473 3.00 21.11 -42.48
C TRP A 473 3.36 21.19 -43.96
N GLU A 474 2.94 22.27 -44.61
CA GLU A 474 3.12 22.46 -46.06
C GLU A 474 3.46 23.91 -46.36
N GLN A 475 4.39 24.16 -47.29
CA GLN A 475 4.74 25.51 -47.75
C GLN A 475 5.08 26.50 -46.61
N ARG A 476 5.77 26.02 -45.55
CA ARG A 476 6.06 26.76 -44.31
C ARG A 476 4.82 27.23 -43.54
N ARG A 477 3.66 26.60 -43.75
CA ARG A 477 2.43 26.87 -43.01
C ARG A 477 2.05 25.64 -42.20
N ALA A 478 1.81 25.87 -40.91
CA ALA A 478 1.42 24.83 -39.98
C ALA A 478 -0.08 24.95 -39.65
N GLY A 479 -0.88 24.06 -40.23
CA GLY A 479 -2.31 23.93 -39.95
C GLY A 479 -2.58 22.97 -38.81
N ILE A 480 -3.61 23.25 -38.00
CA ILE A 480 -4.11 22.35 -36.97
C ILE A 480 -5.61 22.18 -37.11
N GLY A 481 -6.11 20.96 -36.90
CA GLY A 481 -7.52 20.63 -36.91
C GLY A 481 -7.89 19.70 -35.76
N ALA A 482 -9.14 19.78 -35.31
CA ALA A 482 -9.66 18.89 -34.30
C ALA A 482 -11.16 18.62 -34.43
N VAL A 483 -11.55 17.38 -34.15
CA VAL A 483 -12.94 16.94 -33.99
C VAL A 483 -13.11 16.38 -32.59
N ILE A 484 -14.12 16.85 -31.87
CA ILE A 484 -14.39 16.44 -30.49
C ILE A 484 -15.78 15.83 -30.43
N PHE A 485 -15.89 14.68 -29.79
CA PHE A 485 -17.15 13.98 -29.56
C PHE A 485 -17.32 13.66 -28.07
N ASP A 486 -18.33 14.25 -27.46
CA ASP A 486 -18.69 14.00 -26.07
C ASP A 486 -19.65 12.81 -25.97
N THR A 487 -19.15 11.67 -25.52
CA THR A 487 -19.93 10.42 -25.42
C THR A 487 -21.04 10.50 -24.37
N ALA A 488 -20.98 11.44 -23.42
CA ALA A 488 -22.00 11.60 -22.40
C ALA A 488 -23.24 12.34 -22.93
N SER A 489 -23.03 13.37 -23.75
CA SER A 489 -24.10 14.22 -24.28
C SER A 489 -24.47 13.94 -25.74
N GLY A 490 -23.63 13.19 -26.47
CA GLY A 490 -23.77 12.95 -27.90
C GLY A 490 -23.40 14.17 -28.77
N LYS A 491 -22.87 15.25 -28.19
CA LYS A 491 -22.51 16.47 -28.93
C LYS A 491 -21.13 16.36 -29.57
N SER A 492 -20.97 17.02 -30.72
CA SER A 492 -19.69 17.13 -31.42
C SER A 492 -19.32 18.56 -31.76
N TRP A 493 -18.02 18.85 -31.80
CA TRP A 493 -17.46 20.15 -32.18
C TRP A 493 -16.28 19.97 -33.11
N THR A 494 -16.05 20.97 -33.97
CA THR A 494 -14.91 21.02 -34.88
C THR A 494 -14.14 22.32 -34.66
N TYR A 495 -12.81 22.23 -34.67
CA TYR A 495 -11.90 23.35 -34.52
C TYR A 495 -10.84 23.31 -35.61
N GLU A 496 -10.44 24.48 -36.08
CA GLU A 496 -9.33 24.66 -37.01
C GLU A 496 -8.49 25.87 -36.59
N GLY A 497 -7.23 25.89 -37.02
CA GLY A 497 -6.34 26.99 -36.72
C GLY A 497 -4.99 26.88 -37.43
N LEU A 498 -4.16 27.89 -37.19
CA LEU A 498 -2.79 27.94 -37.65
C LEU A 498 -1.85 28.07 -36.44
N VAL A 499 -0.69 27.42 -36.52
CA VAL A 499 0.37 27.66 -35.55
C VAL A 499 1.00 29.04 -35.82
N PRO A 500 1.17 29.89 -34.80
CA PRO A 500 1.84 31.17 -34.95
C PRO A 500 3.28 31.05 -35.48
N GLU A 501 3.66 31.91 -36.43
CA GLU A 501 5.00 31.96 -37.03
C GLU A 501 6.15 31.99 -36.00
N PRO A 502 6.08 32.72 -34.87
CA PRO A 502 7.16 32.71 -33.88
C PRO A 502 7.43 31.33 -33.26
N LEU A 503 6.41 30.47 -33.14
CA LEU A 503 6.58 29.10 -32.64
C LEU A 503 7.20 28.21 -33.71
N ILE A 504 6.79 28.38 -34.97
CA ILE A 504 7.36 27.65 -36.12
C ILE A 504 8.86 27.93 -36.21
N LEU A 505 9.26 29.20 -36.22
CA LEU A 505 10.69 29.60 -36.28
C LEU A 505 11.50 29.02 -35.11
N ARG A 506 10.91 28.97 -33.92
CA ARG A 506 11.55 28.38 -32.75
C ARG A 506 11.72 26.87 -32.90
N TRP A 507 10.70 26.15 -33.37
CA TRP A 507 10.80 24.71 -33.57
C TRP A 507 11.73 24.34 -34.71
N GLU A 508 11.76 25.11 -35.80
CA GLU A 508 12.76 24.93 -36.87
C GLU A 508 14.19 25.01 -36.33
N ALA A 509 14.45 25.95 -35.42
CA ALA A 509 15.75 26.08 -34.77
C ALA A 509 16.07 24.95 -33.78
N GLU A 510 15.05 24.35 -33.14
CA GLU A 510 15.24 23.30 -32.13
C GLU A 510 15.31 21.89 -32.72
N VAL A 511 14.49 21.56 -33.72
CA VAL A 511 14.31 20.19 -34.25
C VAL A 511 14.51 20.05 -35.76
N GLY A 512 14.77 21.14 -36.47
CA GLY A 512 14.97 21.13 -37.92
C GLY A 512 13.68 21.28 -38.72
N THR A 513 13.69 20.83 -39.98
CA THR A 513 12.62 21.14 -40.96
C THR A 513 11.34 20.30 -40.82
N GLN A 514 11.40 19.19 -40.06
CA GLN A 514 10.26 18.30 -39.88
C GLN A 514 9.53 18.61 -38.57
N LEU A 515 8.45 19.40 -38.66
CA LEU A 515 7.73 19.96 -37.51
C LEU A 515 6.42 19.25 -37.16
N ILE A 516 6.06 18.20 -37.89
CA ILE A 516 4.72 17.59 -37.80
C ILE A 516 4.36 17.17 -36.38
N CYS A 517 5.30 16.59 -35.62
CA CYS A 517 5.11 16.18 -34.23
C CYS A 517 4.79 17.36 -33.31
N GLN A 518 5.46 18.50 -33.51
CA GLN A 518 5.29 19.72 -32.72
C GLN A 518 3.91 20.33 -33.00
N ILE A 519 3.50 20.33 -34.27
CA ILE A 519 2.22 20.86 -34.75
C ILE A 519 1.05 20.04 -34.19
N GLU A 520 1.12 18.70 -34.29
CA GLU A 520 0.10 17.81 -33.71
C GLU A 520 -0.03 17.99 -32.19
N LEU A 521 1.10 18.12 -31.48
CA LEU A 521 1.09 18.34 -30.04
C LEU A 521 0.48 19.70 -29.67
N TYR A 522 0.78 20.73 -30.46
CA TYR A 522 0.22 22.07 -30.25
C TYR A 522 -1.31 22.09 -30.36
N ALA A 523 -1.88 21.33 -31.29
CA ALA A 523 -3.34 21.19 -31.41
C ALA A 523 -3.95 20.70 -30.08
N VAL A 524 -3.37 19.69 -29.45
CA VAL A 524 -3.83 19.16 -28.14
C VAL A 524 -3.75 20.21 -27.05
N VAL A 525 -2.66 20.98 -27.02
CA VAL A 525 -2.44 22.03 -26.02
C VAL A 525 -3.47 23.14 -26.17
N CYS A 526 -3.73 23.59 -27.40
CA CYS A 526 -4.76 24.59 -27.70
C CYS A 526 -6.14 24.12 -27.24
N LEU A 527 -6.53 22.90 -27.58
CA LEU A 527 -7.82 22.33 -27.16
C LEU A 527 -7.93 22.23 -25.65
N ARG A 528 -6.88 21.75 -24.98
CA ARG A 528 -6.84 21.64 -23.52
C ARG A 528 -7.02 23.00 -22.85
N TRP A 529 -6.43 24.05 -23.41
CA TRP A 529 -6.56 25.41 -22.89
C TRP A 529 -7.94 26.01 -23.19
N ALA A 530 -8.38 25.96 -24.44
CA ALA A 530 -9.65 26.55 -24.88
C ALA A 530 -10.88 25.85 -24.27
N LEU A 531 -10.80 24.54 -24.02
CA LEU A 531 -11.90 23.71 -23.54
C LEU A 531 -11.69 23.20 -22.11
N ALA A 532 -10.82 23.88 -21.35
CA ALA A 532 -10.46 23.48 -20.00
C ALA A 532 -11.69 23.27 -19.08
N SER A 533 -12.73 24.09 -19.21
CA SER A 533 -13.98 23.97 -18.44
C SER A 533 -14.83 22.77 -18.89
N THR A 534 -14.91 22.50 -20.20
CA THR A 534 -15.65 21.38 -20.79
C THR A 534 -15.00 20.02 -20.48
N PHE A 535 -13.68 20.01 -20.34
CA PHE A 535 -12.89 18.81 -20.03
C PHE A 535 -12.74 18.56 -18.53
N ASP A 536 -13.18 19.50 -17.69
CA ASP A 536 -13.08 19.34 -16.24
C ASP A 536 -13.95 18.17 -15.79
N HIS A 537 -13.45 17.38 -14.83
CA HIS A 537 -14.14 16.20 -14.30
C HIS A 537 -14.46 15.09 -15.33
N ARG A 538 -13.85 15.08 -16.52
CA ARG A 538 -14.10 14.04 -17.54
C ARG A 538 -12.81 13.40 -18.08
N PRO A 539 -12.79 12.07 -18.28
CA PRO A 539 -11.73 11.44 -19.04
C PRO A 539 -11.83 11.88 -20.50
N TRP A 540 -10.69 11.97 -21.17
CA TRP A 540 -10.65 12.23 -22.60
C TRP A 540 -9.57 11.39 -23.26
N ASP A 541 -9.92 10.91 -24.44
CA ASP A 541 -9.11 10.04 -25.26
C ASP A 541 -8.72 10.81 -26.52
N VAL A 542 -7.45 11.15 -26.64
CA VAL A 542 -6.94 11.77 -27.88
C VAL A 542 -6.50 10.68 -28.84
N CYS A 543 -7.08 10.70 -30.03
CA CYS A 543 -6.71 9.89 -31.17
C CYS A 543 -5.90 10.76 -32.13
N HIS A 544 -4.63 10.41 -32.29
CA HIS A 544 -3.74 11.01 -33.27
C HIS A 544 -3.50 10.04 -34.42
N ARG A 545 -3.41 10.57 -35.64
CA ARG A 545 -3.08 9.79 -36.83
C ARG A 545 -1.56 9.54 -36.86
N GLN A 546 -1.13 8.28 -36.85
CA GLN A 546 0.25 7.89 -37.17
C GLN A 546 0.26 7.12 -38.49
N GLY A 547 0.45 7.84 -39.61
CA GLY A 547 0.48 7.24 -40.94
C GLY A 547 -0.90 6.99 -41.56
N GLU A 548 -0.95 6.13 -42.57
CA GLU A 548 -2.16 5.91 -43.38
C GLU A 548 -3.24 5.07 -42.67
N THR A 549 -2.91 4.28 -41.64
CA THR A 549 -3.84 3.30 -41.04
C THR A 549 -3.84 3.16 -39.50
N ASP A 550 -2.96 3.83 -38.74
CA ASP A 550 -2.87 3.60 -37.27
C ASP A 550 -3.23 4.84 -36.43
N TYR A 551 -4.06 4.62 -35.40
CA TYR A 551 -4.41 5.62 -34.38
C TYR A 551 -3.77 5.25 -33.03
N GLN A 552 -3.00 6.16 -32.43
CA GLN A 552 -2.53 6.00 -31.04
C GLN A 552 -3.45 6.74 -30.06
N LEU A 553 -3.88 6.03 -29.01
CA LEU A 553 -4.80 6.52 -27.99
C LEU A 553 -4.03 7.05 -26.77
N THR A 554 -4.01 8.37 -26.57
CA THR A 554 -3.43 8.97 -25.36
C THR A 554 -4.55 9.31 -24.37
N LYS A 555 -4.65 8.54 -23.28
CA LYS A 555 -5.58 8.83 -22.18
C LYS A 555 -5.04 9.96 -21.30
N ALA A 556 -5.73 11.09 -21.25
CA ALA A 556 -5.41 12.19 -20.36
C ALA A 556 -6.56 12.47 -19.36
N TYR A 557 -6.21 12.87 -18.14
CA TYR A 557 -7.14 13.17 -17.06
C TYR A 557 -6.86 14.58 -16.55
N THR A 558 -7.89 15.43 -16.54
CA THR A 558 -8.07 16.67 -15.73
C THR A 558 -6.90 17.66 -15.61
N ARG A 559 -7.19 18.80 -14.97
CA ARG A 559 -6.52 20.11 -14.96
C ARG A 559 -5.04 20.19 -14.46
N GLY A 560 -4.32 19.07 -14.37
CA GLY A 560 -2.91 19.02 -13.92
C GLY A 560 -1.94 19.70 -14.89
N LEU A 561 -0.90 20.37 -14.36
CA LEU A 561 -0.06 21.32 -15.07
C LEU A 561 0.53 20.81 -16.40
N PHE A 562 0.03 21.40 -17.49
CA PHE A 562 0.84 21.79 -18.64
C PHE A 562 0.94 23.32 -18.52
N SER A 563 1.88 23.84 -17.73
CA SER A 563 2.29 25.22 -17.94
C SER A 563 2.88 25.32 -19.35
N SER A 564 2.83 26.51 -19.94
CA SER A 564 3.51 26.83 -21.21
C SER A 564 4.96 26.30 -21.28
N ASP A 565 5.61 26.17 -20.12
CA ASP A 565 6.98 25.68 -19.99
C ASP A 565 7.12 24.17 -20.18
N CYS A 566 6.14 23.35 -19.75
CA CYS A 566 6.15 21.91 -20.00
C CYS A 566 5.86 21.54 -21.47
N VAL A 567 5.04 22.34 -22.15
CA VAL A 567 4.81 22.20 -23.61
C VAL A 567 6.08 22.58 -24.38
N ALA A 568 6.70 23.72 -24.02
CA ALA A 568 8.00 24.12 -24.56
C ALA A 568 9.11 23.08 -24.29
N HIS A 569 8.90 22.17 -23.34
CA HIS A 569 9.84 21.12 -22.98
C HIS A 569 9.57 19.77 -23.66
N GLN A 570 8.32 19.32 -23.81
CA GLN A 570 7.98 18.13 -24.60
C GLN A 570 8.38 18.27 -26.08
N LEU A 571 8.42 19.50 -26.58
CA LEU A 571 8.91 19.82 -27.92
C LEU A 571 10.44 19.64 -28.05
N ARG A 572 11.19 19.63 -26.93
CA ARG A 572 12.63 19.37 -26.87
C ARG A 572 13.00 17.89 -26.72
N THR A 573 12.14 17.04 -26.13
CA THR A 573 12.51 15.66 -25.76
C THR A 573 12.14 14.59 -26.78
N ARG A 574 11.41 14.92 -27.86
CA ARG A 574 11.15 13.99 -28.98
C ARG A 574 12.14 14.10 -30.16
N GLY A 575 13.24 14.83 -29.98
CA GLY A 575 14.35 14.89 -30.93
C GLY A 575 15.65 14.40 -30.29
N ASN A 576 15.84 13.08 -30.27
CA ASN A 576 17.14 12.38 -30.32
C ASN A 576 16.89 10.90 -30.57
#